data_AF-A0A2J5P0V1-F1
#
_entry.id   AF-A0A2J5P0V1-F1
#
_cell.length_a   1.000
_cell.length_b   1.000
_cell.length_c   1.000
_cell.angle_alpha   90.00
_cell.angle_beta   90.00
_cell.angle_gamma   90.00
#
_symmetry.space_group_name_H-M   'P 1'
#
loop_
_entity.id
_entity.type
_entity.pdbx_description
1 polymer ?
#
loop_
_entity_poly.entity_id
_entity_poly.type
_entity_poly.pdbx_seq_one_letter_code
_entity_poly.pdbx_strand_id
1 'polypeptide(L)'
;RRDRPRDNPAMEKNDADPQAPANVLDAAASGAASGMQLALNVGAMLLAFIALIALVNGILSGVGGWFNHPDLSLQMILGWVFSPLAWVIGVPWNEATVAGSFIGQKLIINEFVAYMNFGEYLKADAEVAAAGLQVISTHTKAIISFALCGFANLSSIAILIGGLGGMAPNRRQEIAQLGMRAVAAGTLSNLMSATIAGVFLAL
;
A
#
# COMPACT_ATOMS: atom_id res chain seq x y z
N ARG A 1 -50.15 -9.01 6.05
CA ARG A 1 -49.93 -7.57 5.78
C ARG A 1 -48.63 -7.47 4.99
N ARG A 2 -48.69 -7.11 3.71
CA ARG A 2 -47.49 -6.86 2.87
C ARG A 2 -47.00 -5.45 3.19
N ASP A 3 -45.85 -5.34 3.84
CA ASP A 3 -45.11 -4.08 3.90
C ASP A 3 -44.54 -3.81 2.51
N ARG A 4 -45.13 -2.84 1.82
CA ARG A 4 -44.49 -2.24 0.64
C ARG A 4 -43.44 -1.26 1.16
N PRO A 5 -42.25 -1.17 0.53
CA PRO A 5 -41.36 -0.05 0.75
C PRO A 5 -42.15 1.24 0.47
N ARG A 6 -42.14 2.16 1.44
CA ARG A 6 -42.60 3.53 1.19
C ARG A 6 -41.54 4.16 0.30
N ASP A 7 -41.75 4.12 -1.02
CA ASP A 7 -41.08 5.04 -1.94
C ASP A 7 -41.59 6.44 -1.57
N ASN A 8 -40.86 7.11 -0.67
CA ASN A 8 -41.09 8.51 -0.37
C ASN A 8 -40.44 9.33 -1.50
N PRO A 9 -41.20 9.99 -2.39
CA PRO A 9 -40.64 10.80 -3.47
C PRO A 9 -40.07 12.13 -2.94
N ALA A 10 -40.30 12.43 -1.66
CA ALA A 10 -39.56 13.46 -0.95
C ALA A 10 -38.23 12.86 -0.47
N MET A 11 -37.26 12.74 -1.39
CA MET A 11 -35.94 13.22 -1.01
C MET A 11 -36.14 14.70 -0.73
N GLU A 12 -36.43 15.02 0.53
CA GLU A 12 -36.15 16.34 1.08
C GLU A 12 -34.77 16.71 0.53
N LYS A 13 -34.73 17.78 -0.27
CA LYS A 13 -33.51 18.54 -0.50
C LYS A 13 -33.04 18.90 0.90
N ASN A 14 -32.20 18.04 1.47
CA ASN A 14 -31.56 18.30 2.73
C ASN A 14 -30.83 19.62 2.54
N ASP A 15 -31.11 20.55 3.45
CA ASP A 15 -30.61 21.91 3.42
C ASP A 15 -29.12 21.93 3.07
N ALA A 16 -28.75 22.85 2.18
CA ALA A 16 -27.43 22.99 1.59
C ALA A 16 -26.32 22.67 2.60
N ASP A 17 -25.56 21.60 2.35
CA ASP A 17 -24.28 21.38 3.01
C ASP A 17 -23.49 22.69 2.89
N PRO A 18 -23.19 23.39 3.99
CA PRO A 18 -22.51 24.68 3.94
C PRO A 18 -21.13 24.61 3.28
N GLN A 19 -20.59 23.39 3.10
CA GLN A 19 -19.32 23.12 2.44
C GLN A 19 -19.47 22.60 1.01
N ALA A 20 -20.69 22.47 0.48
CA ALA A 20 -20.90 22.08 -0.90
C ALA A 20 -20.38 23.17 -1.86
N PRO A 21 -19.60 22.81 -2.89
CA PRO A 21 -19.07 23.78 -3.83
C PRO A 21 -20.19 24.45 -4.61
N ALA A 22 -20.07 25.77 -4.81
CA ALA A 22 -21.10 26.58 -5.45
C ALA A 22 -21.23 26.30 -6.96
N ASN A 23 -20.16 25.84 -7.62
CA ASN A 23 -20.12 25.48 -9.04
C ASN A 23 -18.91 24.58 -9.36
N VAL A 24 -18.79 24.15 -10.62
CA VAL A 24 -17.71 23.27 -11.08
C VAL A 24 -16.31 23.85 -10.87
N LEU A 25 -16.14 25.17 -10.96
CA LEU A 25 -14.84 25.82 -10.76
C LEU A 25 -14.45 25.84 -9.28
N ASP A 26 -15.41 26.10 -8.40
CA ASP A 26 -15.22 26.03 -6.94
C ASP A 26 -14.88 24.59 -6.49
N ALA A 27 -15.59 23.59 -7.01
CA ALA A 27 -15.28 22.19 -6.77
C ALA A 27 -13.85 21.82 -7.24
N ALA A 28 -13.46 22.29 -8.43
CA ALA A 28 -12.12 22.06 -8.97
C ALA A 28 -11.03 22.75 -8.13
N ALA A 29 -11.25 24.00 -7.72
CA ALA A 29 -10.30 24.75 -6.89
C ALA A 29 -10.13 24.11 -5.50
N SER A 30 -11.23 23.74 -4.85
CA SER A 30 -11.22 23.07 -3.54
C SER A 30 -10.56 21.68 -3.60
N GLY A 31 -10.85 20.92 -4.68
CA GLY A 31 -10.18 19.66 -4.96
C GLY A 31 -8.68 19.82 -5.18
N ALA A 32 -8.25 20.85 -5.93
CA ALA A 32 -6.84 21.15 -6.16
C ALA A 32 -6.11 21.53 -4.87
N ALA A 33 -6.72 22.33 -3.99
CA ALA A 33 -6.15 22.69 -2.69
C ALA A 33 -5.98 21.46 -1.79
N SER A 34 -7.00 20.60 -1.72
CA SER A 34 -6.94 19.33 -0.98
C SER A 34 -5.86 18.40 -1.55
N GLY A 35 -5.77 18.31 -2.88
CA GLY A 35 -4.74 17.56 -3.58
C GLY A 35 -3.32 18.06 -3.32
N MET A 36 -3.13 19.39 -3.28
CA MET A 36 -1.83 20.01 -2.93
C MET A 36 -1.39 19.59 -1.52
N GLN A 37 -2.30 19.66 -0.54
CA GLN A 37 -1.97 19.25 0.83
C GLN A 37 -1.62 17.76 0.90
N LEU A 38 -2.37 16.90 0.20
CA LEU A 38 -2.05 15.48 0.09
C LEU A 38 -0.67 15.26 -0.55
N ALA A 39 -0.36 15.94 -1.65
CA ALA A 39 0.91 15.82 -2.36
C ALA A 39 2.11 16.22 -1.48
N LEU A 40 1.99 17.33 -0.73
CA LEU A 40 3.03 17.77 0.21
C LEU A 40 3.24 16.74 1.33
N ASN A 41 2.15 16.21 1.89
CA ASN A 41 2.23 15.19 2.93
C ASN A 41 2.91 13.90 2.42
N VAL A 42 2.53 13.42 1.24
CA VAL A 42 3.15 12.23 0.63
C VAL A 42 4.61 12.48 0.29
N GLY A 43 4.96 13.64 -0.27
CA GLY A 43 6.34 14.01 -0.58
C GLY A 43 7.23 14.06 0.66
N ALA A 44 6.77 14.72 1.73
CA ALA A 44 7.50 14.76 3.00
C ALA A 44 7.63 13.38 3.64
N MET A 45 6.56 12.57 3.61
CA MET A 45 6.56 11.20 4.10
C MET A 45 7.58 10.32 3.36
N LEU A 46 7.62 10.40 2.03
CA LEU A 46 8.56 9.64 1.21
C LEU A 46 10.01 10.00 1.53
N LEU A 47 10.34 11.29 1.59
CA LEU A 47 11.68 11.75 1.96
C LEU A 47 12.12 11.19 3.33
N ALA A 48 11.24 11.27 4.33
CA ALA A 48 11.53 10.78 5.67
C ALA A 48 11.75 9.26 5.71
N PHE A 49 10.87 8.48 5.08
CA PHE A 49 11.00 7.02 5.09
C PHE A 49 12.19 6.53 4.28
N ILE A 50 12.52 7.14 3.14
CA ILE A 50 13.72 6.79 2.37
C ILE A 50 14.97 6.99 3.21
N ALA A 51 15.08 8.14 3.89
CA ALA A 51 16.20 8.42 4.78
C ALA A 51 16.27 7.42 5.95
N LEU A 52 15.13 7.08 6.56
CA LEU A 52 15.07 6.13 7.66
C LEU A 52 15.43 4.71 7.23
N ILE A 53 14.95 4.26 6.07
CA ILE A 53 15.30 2.96 5.49
C ILE A 53 16.79 2.90 5.18
N ALA A 54 17.36 3.97 4.62
CA ALA A 54 18.79 4.06 4.37
C ALA A 54 19.62 3.97 5.66
N LEU A 55 19.19 4.65 6.73
CA LEU A 55 19.80 4.56 8.05
C LEU A 55 19.73 3.13 8.62
N VAL A 56 18.54 2.52 8.59
CA VAL A 56 18.33 1.14 9.05
C VAL A 56 19.19 0.17 8.25
N ASN A 57 19.28 0.32 6.93
CA ASN A 57 20.14 -0.49 6.08
C ASN A 57 21.63 -0.31 6.41
N GLY A 58 22.08 0.92 6.71
CA GLY A 58 23.44 1.16 7.17
C GLY A 58 23.76 0.44 8.49
N ILE A 59 22.81 0.45 9.44
CA ILE A 59 22.94 -0.28 10.71
C ILE A 59 22.95 -1.79 10.46
N LEU A 60 22.01 -2.31 9.66
CA LEU A 60 21.90 -3.73 9.33
C LEU A 60 23.14 -4.24 8.59
N SER A 61 23.67 -3.47 7.64
CA SER A 61 24.91 -3.78 6.94
C SER A 61 26.10 -3.83 7.91
N GLY A 62 26.21 -2.88 8.84
CA GLY A 62 27.25 -2.88 9.86
C GLY A 62 27.19 -4.09 10.80
N VAL A 63 25.99 -4.43 11.29
CA VAL A 63 25.78 -5.62 12.14
C VAL A 63 25.98 -6.91 11.33
N GLY A 64 25.46 -6.97 10.11
CA GLY A 64 25.62 -8.11 9.21
C GLY A 64 27.08 -8.36 8.84
N GLY A 65 27.89 -7.30 8.74
CA GLY A 65 29.33 -7.39 8.56
C GLY A 65 30.04 -8.18 9.65
N TRP A 66 29.55 -8.18 10.90
CA TRP A 66 30.09 -9.02 11.98
C TRP A 66 29.86 -10.52 11.75
N PHE A 67 28.90 -10.88 10.89
CA PHE A 67 28.52 -12.25 10.55
C PHE A 67 28.83 -12.60 9.08
N ASN A 68 29.72 -11.87 8.41
CA ASN A 68 30.04 -12.03 6.98
C ASN A 68 28.86 -11.81 6.01
N HIS A 69 27.87 -11.00 6.40
CA HIS A 69 26.73 -10.58 5.57
C HIS A 69 26.63 -9.04 5.49
N PRO A 70 27.62 -8.35 4.88
CA PRO A 70 27.62 -6.88 4.78
C PRO A 70 26.50 -6.33 3.87
N ASP A 71 25.87 -7.19 3.07
CA ASP A 71 24.74 -6.92 2.19
C ASP A 71 23.37 -6.97 2.90
N LEU A 72 23.35 -7.25 4.22
CA LEU A 72 22.13 -7.32 5.00
C LEU A 72 21.36 -5.99 4.96
N SER A 73 20.11 -6.07 4.52
CA SER A 73 19.20 -4.93 4.39
C SER A 73 17.79 -5.29 4.87
N LEU A 74 17.00 -4.26 5.17
CA LEU A 74 15.59 -4.41 5.53
C LEU A 74 14.82 -5.10 4.40
N GLN A 75 15.12 -4.75 3.15
CA GLN A 75 14.53 -5.36 1.97
C GLN A 75 14.79 -6.86 1.91
N MET A 76 16.01 -7.30 2.24
CA MET A 76 16.37 -8.71 2.26
C MET A 76 15.61 -9.47 3.36
N ILE A 77 15.55 -8.91 4.56
CA ILE A 77 14.79 -9.50 5.68
C ILE A 77 13.32 -9.65 5.32
N LEU A 78 12.70 -8.59 4.80
CA LEU A 78 11.31 -8.62 4.35
C LEU A 78 11.11 -9.62 3.20
N GLY A 79 12.06 -9.70 2.28
CA GLY A 79 12.07 -10.69 1.20
C GLY A 79 11.98 -12.12 1.72
N TRP A 80 12.82 -12.47 2.68
CA TRP A 80 12.81 -13.80 3.30
C TRP A 80 11.54 -14.08 4.11
N VAL A 81 11.07 -13.10 4.89
CA VAL A 81 9.87 -13.27 5.74
C VAL A 81 8.61 -13.46 4.90
N PHE A 82 8.48 -12.73 3.79
CA PHE A 82 7.28 -12.73 2.97
C PHE A 82 7.37 -13.59 1.70
N SER A 83 8.52 -14.23 1.41
CA SER A 83 8.63 -15.14 0.27
C SER A 83 7.65 -16.30 0.29
N PRO A 84 7.31 -16.94 1.45
CA PRO A 84 6.29 -17.99 1.45
C PRO A 84 4.92 -17.45 1.03
N LEU A 85 4.59 -16.22 1.42
CA LEU A 85 3.34 -15.58 1.06
C LEU A 85 3.31 -15.21 -0.42
N ALA A 86 4.41 -14.68 -0.96
CA ALA A 86 4.55 -14.40 -2.39
C ALA A 86 4.39 -15.67 -3.24
N TRP A 87 4.97 -16.78 -2.78
CA TRP A 87 4.84 -18.07 -3.45
C TRP A 87 3.39 -18.58 -3.44
N VAL A 88 2.69 -18.47 -2.31
CA VAL A 88 1.28 -18.89 -2.19
C VAL A 88 0.36 -18.13 -3.15
N ILE A 89 0.62 -16.86 -3.42
CA ILE A 89 -0.19 -16.06 -4.36
C ILE A 89 0.20 -16.25 -5.83
N GLY A 90 1.10 -17.19 -6.13
CA GLY A 90 1.42 -17.61 -7.49
C GLY A 90 2.77 -17.15 -8.04
N VAL A 91 3.62 -16.49 -7.24
CA VAL A 91 4.97 -16.10 -7.70
C VAL A 91 5.90 -17.34 -7.74
N PRO A 92 6.67 -17.57 -8.83
CA PRO A 92 7.69 -18.62 -8.87
C PRO A 92 8.68 -18.50 -7.72
N TRP A 93 9.11 -19.61 -7.13
CA TRP A 93 9.96 -19.59 -5.92
C TRP A 93 11.27 -18.81 -6.12
N ASN A 94 11.86 -18.87 -7.32
CA ASN A 94 13.07 -18.12 -7.67
C ASN A 94 12.87 -16.60 -7.74
N GLU A 95 11.63 -16.11 -7.80
CA GLU A 95 11.27 -14.68 -7.80
C GLU A 95 10.57 -14.27 -6.48
N ALA A 96 10.21 -15.25 -5.64
CA ALA A 96 9.39 -15.05 -4.45
C ALA A 96 10.07 -14.17 -3.40
N THR A 97 11.39 -14.21 -3.27
CA THR A 97 12.13 -13.32 -2.34
C THR A 97 12.04 -11.86 -2.77
N VAL A 98 12.12 -11.58 -4.08
CA VAL A 98 11.97 -10.23 -4.63
C VAL A 98 10.55 -9.73 -4.41
N ALA A 99 9.55 -10.52 -4.79
CA ALA A 99 8.13 -10.19 -4.60
C ALA A 99 7.77 -10.01 -3.10
N GLY A 100 8.26 -10.91 -2.26
CA GLY A 100 8.10 -10.86 -0.80
C GLY A 100 8.63 -9.56 -0.21
N SER A 101 9.75 -9.04 -0.74
CA SER A 101 10.33 -7.78 -0.26
C SER A 101 9.34 -6.63 -0.43
N PHE A 102 8.70 -6.52 -1.60
CA PHE A 102 7.72 -5.47 -1.86
C PHE A 102 6.44 -5.62 -1.04
N ILE A 103 5.93 -6.84 -0.91
CA ILE A 103 4.75 -7.13 -0.06
C ILE A 103 5.02 -6.72 1.39
N GLY A 104 6.20 -7.08 1.91
CA GLY A 104 6.63 -6.70 3.26
C GLY A 104 6.81 -5.19 3.42
N GLN A 105 7.46 -4.52 2.46
CA GLN A 105 7.62 -3.06 2.48
C GLN A 105 6.26 -2.36 2.51
N LYS A 106 5.30 -2.82 1.71
CA LYS A 106 3.94 -2.27 1.70
C LYS A 106 3.23 -2.43 3.03
N LEU A 107 3.32 -3.61 3.65
CA LEU A 107 2.62 -3.88 4.90
C LEU A 107 3.22 -3.10 6.09
N ILE A 108 4.55 -3.08 6.18
CA ILE A 108 5.28 -2.51 7.33
C ILE A 108 5.46 -0.99 7.20
N ILE A 109 5.71 -0.50 5.98
CA ILE A 109 5.97 0.91 5.71
C ILE A 109 4.72 1.52 5.04
N ASN A 110 4.62 1.43 3.73
CA ASN A 110 3.45 1.80 2.93
C ASN A 110 3.66 1.39 1.45
N GLU A 111 2.58 1.44 0.69
CA GLU A 111 2.54 1.12 -0.73
C GLU A 111 3.31 2.11 -1.62
N PHE A 112 3.38 3.40 -1.27
CA PHE A 112 4.13 4.37 -2.07
C PHE A 112 5.63 4.06 -2.10
N VAL A 113 6.23 3.74 -0.95
CA VAL A 113 7.62 3.31 -0.85
C VAL A 113 7.84 2.00 -1.60
N ALA A 114 6.92 1.04 -1.46
CA ALA A 114 7.00 -0.23 -2.17
C ALA A 114 6.94 -0.03 -3.70
N TYR A 115 6.03 0.80 -4.21
CA TYR A 115 5.91 1.11 -5.64
C TYR A 115 7.12 1.86 -6.18
N MET A 116 7.68 2.79 -5.42
CA MET A 116 8.89 3.50 -5.82
C MET A 116 10.05 2.53 -6.05
N ASN A 117 10.26 1.58 -5.12
CA ASN A 117 11.31 0.56 -5.26
C ASN A 117 10.97 -0.45 -6.36
N PHE A 118 9.69 -0.82 -6.52
CA PHE A 118 9.25 -1.72 -7.58
C PHE A 118 9.38 -1.09 -8.98
N GLY A 119 9.28 0.23 -9.10
CA GLY A 119 9.47 0.96 -10.35
C GLY A 119 10.83 0.69 -11.02
N GLU A 120 11.87 0.40 -10.23
CA GLU A 120 13.18 0.00 -10.75
C GLU A 120 13.16 -1.34 -11.49
N TYR A 121 12.25 -2.25 -11.11
CA TYR A 121 12.06 -3.56 -11.76
C TYR A 121 11.11 -3.50 -12.97
N LEU A 122 10.42 -2.38 -13.17
CA LEU A 122 9.55 -2.14 -14.32
C LEU A 122 10.30 -1.55 -15.54
N LYS A 123 11.56 -1.15 -15.36
CA LYS A 123 12.44 -0.71 -16.45
C LYS A 123 12.76 -1.85 -17.43
N ALA A 124 13.40 -1.51 -18.54
CA ALA A 124 13.87 -2.50 -19.50
C ALA A 124 14.83 -3.50 -18.84
N ASP A 125 14.74 -4.78 -19.18
CA ASP A 125 15.49 -5.86 -18.51
C ASP A 125 17.01 -5.62 -18.52
N ALA A 126 17.54 -4.99 -19.57
CA ALA A 126 18.95 -4.59 -19.64
C ALA A 126 19.33 -3.55 -18.57
N GLU A 127 18.45 -2.61 -18.26
CA GLU A 127 18.67 -1.60 -17.20
C GLU A 127 18.56 -2.23 -15.81
N VAL A 128 17.60 -3.12 -15.63
CA VAL A 128 17.42 -3.88 -14.37
C VAL A 128 18.68 -4.69 -14.06
N ALA A 129 19.19 -5.44 -15.05
CA ALA A 129 20.41 -6.23 -14.91
C ALA A 129 21.65 -5.34 -14.67
N ALA A 130 21.75 -4.20 -15.36
CA ALA A 130 22.85 -3.25 -15.18
C ALA A 130 22.87 -2.61 -13.77
N ALA A 131 21.69 -2.47 -13.14
CA ALA A 131 21.56 -2.03 -11.75
C ALA A 131 21.87 -3.13 -10.72
N GLY A 132 22.25 -4.34 -11.16
CA GLY A 132 22.52 -5.49 -10.29
C GLY A 132 21.26 -6.12 -9.70
N LEU A 133 20.08 -5.81 -10.25
CA LEU A 133 18.80 -6.33 -9.79
C LEU A 133 18.44 -7.59 -10.59
N GLN A 134 17.66 -8.48 -9.96
CA GLN A 134 17.12 -9.66 -10.63
C GLN A 134 16.03 -9.26 -11.64
N VAL A 135 16.20 -9.67 -12.89
CA VAL A 135 15.11 -9.59 -13.88
C VAL A 135 14.02 -10.59 -13.48
N ILE A 136 12.80 -10.10 -13.33
CA ILE A 136 11.62 -10.88 -12.95
C ILE A 136 10.62 -10.95 -14.11
N SER A 137 9.85 -12.03 -14.16
CA SER A 137 8.86 -12.26 -15.20
C SER A 137 7.73 -11.21 -15.22
N THR A 138 7.12 -11.00 -16.39
CA THR A 138 5.92 -10.14 -16.54
C THR A 138 4.77 -10.63 -15.67
N HIS A 139 4.66 -11.94 -15.48
CA HIS A 139 3.69 -12.57 -14.59
C HIS A 139 3.86 -12.10 -13.14
N THR A 140 5.09 -12.18 -12.61
CA THR A 140 5.41 -11.69 -11.27
C THR A 140 5.24 -10.17 -11.15
N LYS A 141 5.64 -9.39 -12.17
CA LYS A 141 5.41 -7.94 -12.20
C LYS A 141 3.90 -7.62 -12.07
N ALA A 142 3.03 -8.40 -12.69
CA ALA A 142 1.59 -8.24 -12.56
C ALA A 142 1.08 -8.61 -11.15
N ILE A 143 1.49 -9.77 -10.61
CA ILE A 143 1.10 -10.18 -9.25
C ILE A 143 1.52 -9.13 -8.22
N ILE A 144 2.76 -8.64 -8.28
CA ILE A 144 3.26 -7.58 -7.39
C ILE A 144 2.39 -6.32 -7.53
N SER A 145 2.11 -5.89 -8.77
CA SER A 145 1.26 -4.72 -9.03
C SER A 145 -0.09 -4.80 -8.32
N PHE A 146 -0.76 -5.96 -8.34
CA PHE A 146 -2.04 -6.16 -7.65
C PHE A 146 -1.88 -6.29 -6.14
N ALA A 147 -0.83 -6.96 -5.66
CA ALA A 147 -0.59 -7.16 -4.23
C ALA A 147 -0.28 -5.84 -3.50
N LEU A 148 0.37 -4.90 -4.20
CA LEU A 148 0.69 -3.57 -3.69
C LEU A 148 -0.48 -2.57 -3.77
N CYS A 149 -1.50 -2.87 -4.59
CA CYS A 149 -2.60 -1.94 -4.87
C CYS A 149 -3.60 -1.84 -3.71
N GLY A 150 -3.21 -1.16 -2.63
CA GLY A 150 -4.10 -0.84 -1.52
C GLY A 150 -3.37 -0.25 -0.32
N PHE A 151 -4.08 0.58 0.45
CA PHE A 151 -3.57 1.26 1.64
C PHE A 151 -3.53 0.38 2.90
N ALA A 152 -3.53 -0.95 2.76
CA ALA A 152 -3.46 -1.85 3.90
C ALA A 152 -2.01 -1.96 4.41
N ASN A 153 -1.68 -1.09 5.37
CA ASN A 153 -0.38 -1.00 6.04
C ASN A 153 -0.55 -0.52 7.49
N LEU A 154 0.48 -0.66 8.33
CA LEU A 154 0.40 -0.28 9.75
C LEU A 154 0.14 1.22 9.96
N SER A 155 0.69 2.09 9.11
CA SER A 155 0.52 3.54 9.20
C SER A 155 -0.93 3.98 8.92
N SER A 156 -1.65 3.26 8.05
CA SER A 156 -3.06 3.53 7.72
C SER A 156 -4.00 3.37 8.91
N ILE A 157 -3.63 2.61 9.94
CA ILE A 157 -4.40 2.53 11.19
C ILE A 157 -4.45 3.91 11.84
N ALA A 158 -3.32 4.62 11.92
CA ALA A 158 -3.27 5.97 12.49
C ALA A 158 -4.08 6.97 11.66
N ILE A 159 -4.02 6.85 10.32
CA ILE A 159 -4.82 7.67 9.40
C ILE A 159 -6.32 7.45 9.62
N LEU A 160 -6.76 6.19 9.76
CA LEU A 160 -8.17 5.87 10.02
C LEU A 160 -8.62 6.33 11.41
N ILE A 161 -7.78 6.22 12.44
CA ILE A 161 -8.08 6.75 13.77
C ILE A 161 -8.23 8.28 13.73
N GLY A 162 -7.40 8.98 12.93
CA GLY A 162 -7.48 10.43 12.77
C GLY A 162 -8.71 10.86 11.97
N GLY A 163 -8.88 10.32 10.75
CA GLY A 163 -9.96 10.69 9.85
C GLY A 163 -11.32 10.17 10.30
N LEU A 164 -11.48 8.85 10.38
CA LEU A 164 -12.75 8.23 10.78
C LEU A 164 -13.07 8.49 12.26
N GLY A 165 -12.06 8.51 13.13
CA GLY A 165 -12.25 8.88 14.53
C GLY A 165 -12.60 10.36 14.72
N GLY A 166 -12.19 11.25 13.83
CA GLY A 166 -12.65 12.65 13.81
C GLY A 166 -14.12 12.78 13.42
N MET A 167 -14.58 11.97 12.46
CA MET A 167 -15.99 11.92 12.03
C MET A 167 -16.91 11.23 13.05
N ALA A 168 -16.39 10.24 13.78
CA ALA A 168 -17.12 9.51 14.83
C ALA A 168 -16.30 9.43 16.13
N PRO A 169 -16.19 10.53 16.89
CA PRO A 169 -15.35 10.59 18.10
C PRO A 169 -15.67 9.51 19.13
N ASN A 170 -16.96 9.20 19.31
CA ASN A 170 -17.44 8.19 20.26
C ASN A 170 -17.04 6.75 19.88
N ARG A 171 -16.59 6.50 18.64
CA ARG A 171 -16.16 5.18 18.14
C ARG A 171 -14.65 5.08 17.95
N ARG A 172 -13.88 6.10 18.33
CA ARG A 172 -12.42 6.13 18.13
C ARG A 172 -11.71 4.93 18.75
N GLN A 173 -12.14 4.49 19.94
CA GLN A 173 -11.57 3.32 20.61
C GLN A 173 -11.85 2.01 19.86
N GLU A 174 -13.06 1.85 19.33
CA GLU A 174 -13.45 0.70 18.52
C GLU A 174 -12.62 0.64 17.22
N ILE A 175 -12.43 1.79 16.55
CA ILE A 175 -11.60 1.91 15.35
C ILE A 175 -10.16 1.46 15.64
N ALA A 176 -9.59 1.92 16.75
CA ALA A 176 -8.23 1.54 17.15
C ALA A 176 -8.11 0.03 17.44
N GLN A 177 -9.10 -0.56 18.13
CA GLN A 177 -9.12 -2.00 18.44
C GLN A 177 -9.24 -2.88 17.18
N LEU A 178 -9.99 -2.42 16.18
CA LEU A 178 -10.18 -3.15 14.92
C LEU A 178 -9.03 -2.94 13.92
N GLY A 179 -8.16 -1.95 14.13
CA GLY A 179 -7.13 -1.52 13.18
C GLY A 179 -6.28 -2.67 12.61
N MET A 180 -5.73 -3.53 13.47
CA MET A 180 -4.92 -4.68 13.01
C MET A 180 -5.73 -5.70 12.21
N ARG A 181 -6.99 -5.93 12.58
CA ARG A 181 -7.89 -6.82 11.84
C ARG A 181 -8.24 -6.22 10.48
N ALA A 182 -8.44 -4.91 10.42
CA ALA A 182 -8.71 -4.19 9.18
C ALA A 182 -7.51 -4.24 8.22
N VAL A 183 -6.28 -4.06 8.73
CA VAL A 183 -5.06 -4.21 7.91
C VAL A 183 -4.89 -5.64 7.41
N ALA A 184 -5.14 -6.65 8.25
CA ALA A 184 -5.09 -8.04 7.83
C ALA A 184 -6.13 -8.33 6.73
N ALA A 185 -7.39 -7.90 6.92
CA ALA A 185 -8.46 -8.07 5.93
C ALA A 185 -8.14 -7.35 4.61
N GLY A 186 -7.66 -6.11 4.66
CA GLY A 186 -7.26 -5.35 3.48
C GLY A 186 -6.09 -6.00 2.75
N THR A 187 -5.10 -6.51 3.48
CA THR A 187 -3.96 -7.22 2.90
C THR A 187 -4.40 -8.50 2.21
N LEU A 188 -5.24 -9.32 2.85
CA LEU A 188 -5.82 -10.52 2.23
C LEU A 188 -6.63 -10.18 0.98
N SER A 189 -7.37 -9.07 0.98
CA SER A 189 -8.09 -8.60 -0.20
C SER A 189 -7.14 -8.28 -1.36
N ASN A 190 -6.02 -7.59 -1.11
CA ASN A 190 -5.04 -7.29 -2.16
C ASN A 190 -4.37 -8.57 -2.68
N LEU A 191 -4.00 -9.49 -1.78
CA LEU A 191 -3.39 -10.77 -2.13
C LEU A 191 -4.33 -11.68 -2.93
N MET A 192 -5.63 -11.67 -2.62
CA MET A 192 -6.63 -12.38 -3.39
C MET A 192 -6.72 -11.84 -4.82
N SER A 193 -6.79 -10.51 -4.99
CA SER A 193 -6.77 -9.89 -6.33
C SER A 193 -5.49 -10.23 -7.10
N ALA A 194 -4.34 -10.25 -6.42
CA ALA A 194 -3.07 -10.64 -7.01
C ALA A 194 -3.04 -12.11 -7.46
N THR A 195 -3.61 -13.00 -6.64
CA THR A 195 -3.74 -14.43 -6.98
C THR A 195 -4.63 -14.62 -8.21
N ILE A 196 -5.77 -13.92 -8.27
CA ILE A 196 -6.68 -13.97 -9.43
C ILE A 196 -5.94 -13.48 -10.69
N ALA A 197 -5.23 -12.36 -10.62
CA ALA A 197 -4.45 -11.86 -11.74
C ALA A 197 -3.37 -12.88 -12.18
N GLY A 198 -2.67 -13.48 -11.21
CA GLY A 198 -1.67 -14.52 -11.47
C GLY A 198 -2.24 -15.76 -12.17
N VAL A 199 -3.46 -16.18 -11.82
CA VAL A 199 -4.14 -17.30 -12.48
C VAL A 199 -4.46 -16.95 -13.94
N PHE A 200 -5.10 -15.80 -14.18
CA PHE A 200 -5.56 -15.47 -15.54
C PHE A 200 -4.44 -15.07 -16.49
N LEU A 201 -3.30 -14.59 -15.99
CA LEU A 201 -2.12 -14.29 -16.81
C LEU A 201 -1.24 -15.52 -17.10
N ALA A 202 -1.51 -16.64 -16.43
CA ALA A 202 -0.83 -17.91 -16.67
C ALA A 202 -1.60 -18.84 -17.64
N LEU A 203 -2.85 -18.50 -17.97
CA LEU A 203 -3.69 -19.19 -18.97
C LEU A 203 -3.36 -18.70 -20.39
#